data_AF-A0A0J6TBU1-F1
#
_entry.id   AF-A0A0J6TBU1-F1
#
_cell.length_a   1.000
_cell.length_b   1.000
_cell.length_c   1.000
_cell.angle_alpha   90.00
_cell.angle_beta   90.00
_cell.angle_gamma   90.00
#
_symmetry.space_group_name_H-M   'P 1'
#
loop_
_entity.id
_entity.type
_entity.pdbx_description
1 polymer ?
#
loop_
_entity_poly.entity_id
_entity_poly.type
_entity_poly.pdbx_seq_one_letter_code
_entity_poly.pdbx_strand_id
1 'polypeptide(L)'
;MKPGPRLAALALAALLAGAAGPAGAQPAPEAGAAGSGPAAPLPARPDDLVAYVTAALRDHDLPAFERLVNWSGMRAQRRRLTLYQIRSGFGRPIKRAALEPMPEDGLAEATARGTLKANMPVTERLRVVFDEPPVEGDAAPTSIFLIGRENGTYRIALLVPTGPPRGK
;
A
#
# COMPACT_ATOMS: atom_id res chain seq x y z
N MET A 1 -45.01 0.07 26.49
CA MET A 1 -46.34 -0.57 26.40
C MET A 1 -47.05 -0.06 25.15
N LYS A 2 -47.27 -0.93 24.14
CA LYS A 2 -48.16 -0.76 22.95
C LYS A 2 -47.96 0.52 22.10
N PRO A 3 -48.49 0.64 20.86
CA PRO A 3 -49.20 -0.35 20.03
C PRO A 3 -48.60 -0.49 18.59
N GLY A 4 -48.78 -1.66 17.95
CA GLY A 4 -49.20 -1.67 16.53
C GLY A 4 -50.74 -1.58 16.49
N PRO A 5 -51.46 -1.49 15.33
CA PRO A 5 -51.04 -1.94 13.99
C PRO A 5 -51.64 -1.13 12.81
N ARG A 6 -51.47 -1.65 11.58
CA ARG A 6 -52.47 -1.70 10.46
C ARG A 6 -52.84 -0.41 9.71
N LEU A 7 -52.57 -0.34 8.39
CA LEU A 7 -53.46 -0.74 7.26
C LEU A 7 -53.06 -0.08 5.91
N ALA A 8 -53.27 -0.87 4.84
CA ALA A 8 -53.60 -0.48 3.45
C ALA A 8 -52.54 0.29 2.63
N ALA A 9 -52.35 0.09 1.33
CA ALA A 9 -53.13 -0.57 0.27
C ALA A 9 -52.13 -1.17 -0.76
N LEU A 10 -52.32 -2.42 -1.21
CA LEU A 10 -52.98 -2.76 -2.47
C LEU A 10 -52.67 -1.82 -3.65
N ALA A 11 -51.77 -2.25 -4.53
CA ALA A 11 -51.93 -2.09 -5.97
C ALA A 11 -51.38 -3.34 -6.67
N LEU A 12 -52.32 -4.20 -7.02
CA LEU A 12 -52.19 -5.37 -7.86
C LEU A 12 -52.12 -4.90 -9.31
N ALA A 13 -51.10 -5.29 -10.07
CA ALA A 13 -51.15 -5.29 -11.53
C ALA A 13 -50.47 -6.56 -12.04
N ALA A 14 -51.32 -7.43 -12.57
CA ALA A 14 -50.98 -8.75 -13.06
C ALA A 14 -50.74 -8.74 -14.59
N LEU A 15 -50.21 -9.88 -15.02
CA LEU A 15 -50.18 -10.46 -16.37
C LEU A 15 -49.03 -10.02 -17.30
N LEU A 16 -48.16 -10.98 -17.58
CA LEU A 16 -48.27 -11.76 -18.81
C LEU A 16 -47.70 -13.18 -18.62
N ALA A 17 -48.40 -14.14 -19.20
CA ALA A 17 -48.26 -15.58 -19.03
C ALA A 17 -47.18 -16.18 -19.94
N GLY A 18 -46.66 -17.35 -19.56
CA GLY A 18 -46.11 -18.27 -20.55
C GLY A 18 -45.11 -19.31 -20.05
N ALA A 19 -45.59 -20.57 -19.98
CA ALA A 19 -44.88 -21.84 -20.09
C ALA A 19 -44.14 -22.44 -18.87
N ALA A 20 -44.53 -23.69 -18.60
CA ALA A 20 -44.15 -24.55 -17.49
C ALA A 20 -42.81 -25.25 -17.70
N GLY A 21 -42.07 -25.44 -16.59
CA GLY A 21 -40.96 -26.39 -16.45
C GLY A 21 -40.60 -26.56 -14.97
N PRO A 22 -40.43 -27.79 -14.44
CA PRO A 22 -40.09 -28.02 -13.04
C PRO A 22 -38.58 -28.24 -12.91
N ALA A 23 -37.81 -27.30 -12.36
CA ALA A 23 -36.43 -27.55 -11.95
C ALA A 23 -35.85 -26.40 -11.13
N GLY A 24 -35.14 -26.76 -10.06
CA GLY A 24 -33.98 -26.01 -9.61
C GLY A 24 -34.18 -25.12 -8.39
N ALA A 25 -33.59 -25.56 -7.28
CA ALA A 25 -33.28 -24.73 -6.13
C ALA A 25 -32.65 -23.39 -6.54
N GLN A 26 -33.13 -22.27 -5.98
CA GLN A 26 -32.48 -20.98 -6.12
C GLN A 26 -31.34 -20.87 -5.11
N PRO A 27 -30.06 -20.75 -5.52
CA PRO A 27 -29.02 -20.28 -4.62
C PRO A 27 -29.17 -18.76 -4.44
N ALA A 28 -28.91 -18.30 -3.22
CA ALA A 28 -28.83 -16.90 -2.85
C ALA A 28 -27.81 -16.15 -3.74
N PRO A 29 -28.00 -14.86 -4.01
CA PRO A 29 -26.98 -14.06 -4.67
C PRO A 29 -25.77 -13.94 -3.74
N GLU A 30 -24.70 -14.68 -4.07
CA GLU A 30 -23.36 -14.42 -3.53
C GLU A 30 -22.99 -12.99 -3.87
N ALA A 31 -22.93 -12.16 -2.83
CA ALA A 31 -22.34 -10.84 -2.87
C ALA A 31 -20.93 -10.98 -3.47
N GLY A 32 -20.72 -10.28 -4.58
CA GLY A 32 -19.55 -10.42 -5.44
C GLY A 32 -18.25 -10.42 -4.65
N ALA A 33 -17.51 -11.51 -4.80
CA ALA A 33 -16.08 -11.52 -4.60
C ALA A 33 -15.48 -10.42 -5.51
N ALA A 34 -15.14 -9.29 -4.90
CA ALA A 34 -14.36 -8.26 -5.55
C ALA A 34 -13.10 -8.93 -6.11
N GLY A 35 -12.99 -8.92 -7.44
CA GLY A 35 -12.00 -9.69 -8.19
C GLY A 35 -10.59 -9.43 -7.66
N SER A 36 -9.93 -10.51 -7.26
CA SER A 36 -8.47 -10.56 -7.26
C SER A 36 -8.01 -10.56 -8.72
N GLY A 37 -7.98 -9.38 -9.33
CA GLY A 37 -7.32 -9.18 -10.61
C GLY A 37 -5.85 -9.58 -10.50
N PRO A 38 -5.20 -9.96 -11.62
CA PRO A 38 -3.79 -10.31 -11.62
C PRO A 38 -2.98 -9.16 -10.99
N ALA A 39 -2.17 -9.51 -10.00
CA ALA A 39 -1.39 -8.54 -9.24
C ALA A 39 -0.46 -7.77 -10.18
N ALA A 40 -0.57 -6.44 -10.21
CA ALA A 40 0.20 -5.60 -11.13
C ALA A 40 1.71 -5.90 -11.02
N PRO A 41 2.46 -6.00 -12.12
CA PRO A 41 3.89 -6.27 -12.08
C PRO A 41 4.64 -5.17 -11.30
N LEU A 42 5.77 -5.53 -10.71
CA LEU A 42 6.63 -4.56 -10.05
C LEU A 42 7.28 -3.62 -11.07
N PRO A 43 7.48 -2.33 -10.73
CA PRO A 43 8.00 -1.35 -11.67
C PRO A 43 9.46 -1.65 -12.04
N ALA A 44 9.78 -1.61 -13.34
CA ALA A 44 11.13 -1.80 -13.86
C ALA A 44 11.77 -0.50 -14.38
N ARG A 45 10.97 0.53 -14.65
CA ARG A 45 11.43 1.85 -15.09
C ARG A 45 11.25 2.91 -14.00
N PRO A 46 12.06 3.98 -14.00
CA PRO A 46 11.97 5.05 -13.00
C PRO A 46 10.59 5.69 -12.90
N ASP A 47 9.99 6.07 -14.04
CA ASP A 47 8.69 6.72 -14.07
C ASP A 47 7.58 5.78 -13.58
N ASP A 48 7.68 4.48 -13.89
CA ASP A 48 6.74 3.47 -13.41
C ASP A 48 6.81 3.34 -11.89
N LEU A 49 8.00 3.44 -11.28
CA LEU A 49 8.16 3.40 -9.82
C LEU A 49 7.49 4.61 -9.16
N VAL A 50 7.70 5.81 -9.70
CA VAL A 50 7.06 7.04 -9.20
C VAL A 50 5.54 6.91 -9.30
N ALA A 51 5.03 6.51 -10.46
CA ALA A 51 3.59 6.32 -10.68
C ALA A 51 3.02 5.25 -9.74
N TYR A 52 3.71 4.12 -9.58
CA TYR A 52 3.30 3.02 -8.70
C TYR A 52 3.17 3.48 -7.25
N VAL A 53 4.16 4.20 -6.72
CA VAL A 53 4.15 4.69 -5.33
C VAL A 53 3.13 5.79 -5.13
N THR A 54 3.01 6.74 -6.07
CA THR A 54 2.01 7.81 -5.99
C THR A 54 0.58 7.24 -6.02
N ALA A 55 0.30 6.28 -6.90
CA ALA A 55 -0.99 5.59 -6.94
C ALA A 55 -1.25 4.84 -5.62
N ALA A 56 -0.27 4.08 -5.11
CA ALA A 56 -0.44 3.35 -3.86
C ALA A 56 -0.68 4.24 -2.64
N LEU A 57 -0.02 5.41 -2.55
CA LEU A 57 -0.26 6.39 -1.49
C LEU A 57 -1.65 7.02 -1.58
N ARG A 58 -2.10 7.36 -2.79
CA ARG A 58 -3.41 7.98 -3.03
C ARG A 58 -4.54 6.99 -2.78
N ASP A 59 -4.40 5.75 -3.25
CA ASP A 59 -5.45 4.74 -3.25
C ASP A 59 -5.41 3.88 -1.96
N HIS A 60 -4.55 4.23 -1.00
CA HIS A 60 -4.34 3.52 0.26
C HIS A 60 -3.94 2.04 0.08
N ASP A 61 -3.24 1.73 -1.02
CA ASP A 61 -2.89 0.37 -1.42
C ASP A 61 -1.68 -0.14 -0.62
N LEU A 62 -1.96 -0.62 0.59
CA LEU A 62 -0.96 -1.28 1.42
C LEU A 62 -0.39 -2.55 0.77
N PRO A 63 -1.18 -3.45 0.17
CA PRO A 63 -0.63 -4.60 -0.56
C PRO A 63 0.40 -4.23 -1.63
N ALA A 64 0.23 -3.12 -2.35
CA ALA A 64 1.22 -2.65 -3.32
C ALA A 64 2.56 -2.31 -2.66
N PHE A 65 2.56 -1.64 -1.50
CA PHE A 65 3.77 -1.38 -0.72
C PHE A 65 4.38 -2.65 -0.14
N GLU A 66 3.54 -3.56 0.41
CA GLU A 66 4.02 -4.84 0.92
C GLU A 66 4.72 -5.66 -0.16
N ARG A 67 4.24 -5.60 -1.40
CA ARG A 67 4.93 -6.22 -2.52
C ARG A 67 6.22 -5.49 -2.82
N LEU A 68 6.23 -4.16 -2.93
CA LEU A 68 7.39 -3.37 -3.37
C LEU A 68 8.57 -3.39 -2.39
N VAL A 69 8.31 -3.54 -1.09
CA VAL A 69 9.36 -3.55 -0.06
C VAL A 69 10.13 -4.87 -0.03
N ASN A 70 11.45 -4.80 0.00
CA ASN A 70 12.30 -5.95 0.31
C ASN A 70 12.26 -6.24 1.81
N TRP A 71 11.56 -7.31 2.21
CA TRP A 71 11.42 -7.71 3.62
C TRP A 71 12.56 -8.62 4.13
N SER A 72 13.56 -8.93 3.30
CA SER A 72 14.68 -9.77 3.70
C SER A 72 15.41 -9.19 4.92
N GLY A 73 15.70 -10.06 5.89
CA GLY A 73 16.37 -9.68 7.15
C GLY A 73 15.51 -8.87 8.13
N MET A 74 14.23 -8.62 7.82
CA MET A 74 13.37 -7.79 8.66
C MET A 74 12.63 -8.61 9.74
N ARG A 75 12.62 -8.13 10.99
CA ARG A 75 11.85 -8.74 12.09
C ARG A 75 10.38 -8.34 12.03
N ALA A 76 9.48 -9.19 12.53
CA ALA A 76 8.03 -8.96 12.51
C ALA A 76 7.60 -7.63 13.14
N GLN A 77 8.17 -7.27 14.30
CA GLN A 77 7.86 -5.98 14.96
C GLN A 77 8.26 -4.78 14.10
N ARG A 78 9.46 -4.84 13.48
CA ARG A 78 9.94 -3.75 12.63
C ARG A 78 9.15 -3.66 11.32
N ARG A 79 8.72 -4.79 10.74
CA ARG A 79 7.77 -4.80 9.62
C ARG A 79 6.48 -4.05 9.96
N ARG A 80 5.88 -4.29 11.13
CA ARG A 80 4.67 -3.57 11.57
C ARG A 80 4.91 -2.06 11.67
N LEU A 81 6.05 -1.65 12.23
CA LEU A 81 6.42 -0.23 12.32
C LEU A 81 6.63 0.41 10.94
N THR A 82 7.31 -0.27 10.02
CA THR A 82 7.51 0.21 8.65
C THR A 82 6.17 0.38 7.93
N LEU A 83 5.25 -0.58 8.05
CA LEU A 83 3.91 -0.46 7.46
C LEU A 83 3.09 0.66 8.10
N TYR A 84 3.21 0.86 9.41
CA TYR A 84 2.60 2.01 10.09
C TYR A 84 3.13 3.35 9.54
N GLN A 85 4.45 3.47 9.36
CA GLN A 85 5.08 4.65 8.76
C GLN A 85 4.58 4.89 7.33
N ILE A 86 4.50 3.85 6.50
CA ILE A 86 3.95 3.94 5.14
C ILE A 86 2.49 4.45 5.18
N ARG A 87 1.64 3.87 6.04
CA ARG A 87 0.24 4.30 6.19
C ARG A 87 0.10 5.75 6.62
N SER A 88 1.08 6.31 7.34
CA SER A 88 1.04 7.74 7.70
C SER A 88 1.13 8.66 6.47
N GLY A 89 1.57 8.16 5.31
CA GLY A 89 1.57 8.87 4.04
C GLY A 89 0.27 8.77 3.23
N PHE A 90 -0.66 7.91 3.63
CA PHE A 90 -1.85 7.58 2.84
C PHE A 90 -2.86 8.73 2.83
N GLY A 91 -3.42 9.01 1.65
CA GLY A 91 -4.45 10.04 1.45
C GLY A 91 -3.94 11.47 1.53
N ARG A 92 -2.66 11.66 1.84
CA ARG A 92 -2.01 12.97 1.88
C ARG A 92 -1.84 13.49 0.46
N PRO A 93 -2.25 14.74 0.15
CA PRO A 93 -1.99 15.36 -1.15
C PRO A 93 -0.50 15.37 -1.46
N ILE A 94 -0.12 14.94 -2.66
CA ILE A 94 1.28 14.89 -3.09
C ILE A 94 1.57 16.11 -3.95
N LYS A 95 2.53 16.95 -3.50
CA LYS A 95 3.02 18.09 -4.27
C LYS A 95 3.99 17.65 -5.36
N ARG A 96 4.90 16.72 -5.02
CA ARG A 96 5.93 16.20 -5.93
C ARG A 96 6.40 14.83 -5.48
N ALA A 97 6.59 13.92 -6.43
CA ALA A 97 7.32 12.67 -6.23
C ALA A 97 8.41 12.55 -7.30
N ALA A 98 9.64 12.19 -6.90
CA ALA A 98 10.77 12.07 -7.82
C ALA A 98 11.77 11.01 -7.35
N LEU A 99 12.27 10.23 -8.31
CA LEU A 99 13.42 9.36 -8.09
C LEU A 99 14.71 10.19 -8.29
N GLU A 100 15.54 10.22 -7.25
CA GLU A 100 16.78 10.98 -7.22
C GLU A 100 17.95 10.02 -7.00
N PRO A 101 19.16 10.31 -7.53
CA PRO A 101 20.36 9.58 -7.14
C PRO A 101 20.55 9.60 -5.62
N MET A 102 20.99 8.47 -5.06
CA MET A 102 21.35 8.43 -3.64
C MET A 102 22.66 9.24 -3.44
N PRO A 103 22.73 10.18 -2.48
CA PRO A 103 23.98 10.85 -2.14
C PRO A 103 25.05 9.84 -1.71
N GLU A 104 26.31 10.10 -2.01
CA GLU A 104 27.44 9.20 -1.71
C GLU A 104 27.51 8.83 -0.22
N ASP A 105 27.19 9.78 0.65
CA ASP A 105 27.17 9.66 2.11
C ASP A 105 25.76 9.38 2.68
N GLY A 106 24.75 9.15 1.83
CA GLY A 106 23.34 9.16 2.24
C GLY A 106 22.95 8.04 3.22
N LEU A 107 23.80 7.03 3.41
CA LEU A 107 23.64 5.98 4.42
C LEU A 107 24.66 6.06 5.57
N ALA A 108 25.61 7.00 5.52
CA ALA A 108 26.74 7.04 6.43
C ALA A 108 26.29 7.18 7.88
N GLU A 109 25.41 8.13 8.19
CA GLU A 109 24.90 8.33 9.55
C GLU A 109 24.18 7.08 10.09
N ALA A 110 23.29 6.49 9.29
CA ALA A 110 22.49 5.35 9.70
C ALA A 110 23.31 4.07 9.90
N THR A 111 24.45 3.96 9.21
CA THR A 111 25.35 2.80 9.27
C THR A 111 26.59 3.03 10.13
N ALA A 112 26.85 4.26 10.60
CA ALA A 112 28.07 4.65 11.30
C ALA A 112 28.35 3.80 12.55
N ARG A 113 27.30 3.37 13.26
CA ARG A 113 27.41 2.53 14.46
C ARG A 113 27.70 1.05 14.15
N GLY A 114 27.67 0.64 12.88
CA GLY A 114 27.89 -0.74 12.44
C GLY A 114 26.78 -1.73 12.83
N THR A 115 25.68 -1.25 13.42
CA THR A 115 24.57 -2.09 13.90
C THR A 115 23.49 -2.32 12.85
N LEU A 116 23.47 -1.49 11.78
CA LEU A 116 22.51 -1.53 10.69
C LEU A 116 23.22 -1.57 9.35
N LYS A 117 22.60 -2.25 8.39
CA LYS A 117 22.98 -2.24 6.97
C LYS A 117 21.74 -2.19 6.10
N ALA A 118 21.86 -1.70 4.87
CA ALA A 118 20.81 -1.92 3.87
C ALA A 118 20.71 -3.42 3.53
N ASN A 119 19.49 -3.92 3.37
CA ASN A 119 19.25 -5.33 3.03
C ASN A 119 19.41 -5.65 1.53
N MET A 120 19.67 -4.62 0.72
CA MET A 120 20.06 -4.71 -0.69
C MET A 120 20.85 -3.45 -1.07
N PRO A 121 21.60 -3.45 -2.19
CA PRO A 121 22.26 -2.23 -2.68
C PRO A 121 21.24 -1.11 -2.94
N VAL A 122 21.53 0.09 -2.43
CA VAL A 122 20.72 1.30 -2.63
C VAL A 122 21.44 2.18 -3.64
N THR A 123 20.75 2.51 -4.72
CA THR A 123 21.29 3.31 -5.83
C THR A 123 20.56 4.63 -5.99
N GLU A 124 19.29 4.68 -5.60
CA GLU A 124 18.45 5.87 -5.68
C GLU A 124 17.69 6.09 -4.38
N ARG A 125 17.07 7.26 -4.25
CA ARG A 125 16.03 7.54 -3.26
C ARG A 125 14.79 8.06 -3.96
N LEU A 126 13.63 7.57 -3.56
CA LEU A 126 12.36 8.15 -3.99
C LEU A 126 11.91 9.16 -2.93
N ARG A 127 11.88 10.44 -3.31
CA ARG A 127 11.41 11.54 -2.47
C ARG A 127 9.96 11.85 -2.81
N VAL A 128 9.09 11.83 -1.82
CA VAL A 128 7.69 12.25 -1.92
C VAL A 128 7.47 13.44 -0.99
N VAL A 129 7.18 14.60 -1.57
CA VAL A 129 6.87 15.84 -0.86
C VAL A 129 5.35 16.00 -0.86
N PHE A 130 4.77 16.09 0.33
CA PHE A 130 3.33 16.31 0.49
C PHE A 130 2.99 17.79 0.37
N ASP A 131 1.78 18.09 -0.13
CA ASP A 131 1.27 19.45 -0.29
C ASP A 131 0.60 19.92 0.99
N GLU A 132 1.39 19.98 2.06
CA GLU A 132 0.96 20.42 3.38
C GLU A 132 1.90 21.52 3.87
N PRO A 133 1.38 22.51 4.63
CA PRO A 133 2.23 23.53 5.20
C PRO A 133 3.28 22.88 6.11
N PRO A 134 4.53 23.36 6.11
CA PRO A 134 5.52 22.93 7.09
C PRO A 134 5.01 23.23 8.50
N VAL A 135 5.38 22.37 9.44
CA VAL A 135 5.30 22.72 10.86
C VAL A 135 6.35 23.79 11.14
N GLU A 136 6.08 24.72 12.04
CA GLU A 136 6.95 25.87 12.31
C GLU A 136 8.41 25.44 12.59
N GLY A 137 9.35 25.95 11.79
CA GLY A 137 10.78 25.62 11.89
C GLY A 137 11.22 24.37 11.10
N ASP A 138 10.29 23.62 10.51
CA ASP A 138 10.59 22.37 9.77
C ASP A 138 10.48 22.52 8.25
N ALA A 139 11.04 21.54 7.53
CA ALA A 139 10.81 21.38 6.10
C ALA A 139 9.39 20.87 5.81
N ALA A 140 8.93 21.03 4.56
CA ALA A 140 7.66 20.44 4.11
C ALA A 140 7.64 18.93 4.38
N PRO A 141 6.50 18.35 4.81
CA PRO A 141 6.42 16.94 5.13
C PRO A 141 6.88 16.08 3.95
N THR A 142 7.87 15.23 4.18
CA THR A 142 8.54 14.47 3.13
C THR A 142 8.73 13.01 3.57
N SER A 143 8.38 12.08 2.68
CA SER A 143 8.79 10.67 2.80
C SER A 143 9.96 10.39 1.87
N ILE A 144 10.96 9.69 2.38
CA ILE A 144 12.11 9.21 1.60
C ILE A 144 12.12 7.69 1.67
N PHE A 145 12.08 7.05 0.51
CA PHE A 145 12.25 5.61 0.38
C PHE A 145 13.62 5.30 -0.20
N LEU A 146 14.35 4.36 0.40
CA LEU A 146 15.62 3.87 -0.12
C LEU A 146 15.32 2.92 -1.26
N ILE A 147 15.87 3.17 -2.44
CA ILE A 147 15.54 2.42 -3.65
C ILE A 147 16.76 1.68 -4.16
N GLY A 148 16.54 0.41 -4.50
CA GLY A 148 17.50 -0.40 -5.23
C GLY A 148 16.78 -1.27 -6.26
N ARG A 149 17.55 -2.15 -6.91
CA ARG A 149 17.01 -3.11 -7.89
C ARG A 149 17.28 -4.55 -7.47
N GLU A 150 16.29 -5.40 -7.71
CA GLU A 150 16.36 -6.85 -7.52
C GLU A 150 15.69 -7.51 -8.73
N ASN A 151 16.38 -8.44 -9.38
CA ASN A 151 15.89 -9.15 -10.56
C ASN A 151 15.35 -8.21 -11.67
N GLY A 152 16.02 -7.08 -11.89
CA GLY A 152 15.64 -6.09 -12.91
C GLY A 152 14.45 -5.19 -12.56
N THR A 153 13.89 -5.32 -11.36
CA THR A 153 12.76 -4.50 -10.87
C THR A 153 13.18 -3.62 -9.70
N TYR A 154 12.52 -2.49 -9.54
CA TYR A 154 12.70 -1.60 -8.40
C TYR A 154 12.09 -2.18 -7.13
N ARG A 155 12.80 -1.98 -6.01
CA ARG A 155 12.38 -2.40 -4.67
C ARG A 155 12.70 -1.30 -3.66
N ILE A 156 11.91 -1.23 -2.60
CA ILE A 156 12.25 -0.40 -1.44
C ILE A 156 13.18 -1.23 -0.53
N ALA A 157 14.39 -0.73 -0.32
CA ALA A 157 15.36 -1.28 0.62
C ALA A 157 15.01 -0.88 2.06
N LEU A 158 15.44 -1.71 3.02
CA LEU A 158 15.29 -1.45 4.45
C LEU A 158 16.65 -1.49 5.13
N LEU A 159 16.79 -0.71 6.20
CA LEU A 159 17.88 -0.86 7.14
C LEU A 159 17.56 -1.98 8.13
N VAL A 160 18.41 -3.01 8.15
CA VAL A 160 18.27 -4.21 8.97
C VAL A 160 19.49 -4.40 9.88
N PRO A 161 19.34 -5.07 11.03
CA PRO A 161 20.47 -5.36 11.92
C PRO A 161 21.59 -6.16 11.24
N THR A 162 22.84 -5.87 11.58
CA THR A 162 24.04 -6.57 11.08
C THR A 162 24.38 -7.86 11.84
N GLY A 163 23.89 -8.01 13.07
CA GLY A 163 24.13 -9.18 13.93
C GLY A 163 23.01 -10.22 13.92
N PRO A 164 23.30 -11.46 14.39
CA PRO A 164 22.28 -12.50 14.53
C PRO A 164 21.11 -12.00 15.38
N PRO A 165 19.88 -12.51 15.15
CA PRO A 165 18.74 -12.09 15.93
C PRO A 165 19.00 -12.39 17.41
N ARG A 166 19.32 -11.37 18.21
CA ARG A 166 19.40 -11.51 19.67
C ARG A 166 18.09 -12.14 20.15
N GLY A 167 18.22 -13.32 20.77
CA GLY A 167 17.12 -14.18 21.21
C GLY A 167 16.15 -13.43 22.11
N LYS A 168 14.90 -13.89 22.07
CA LYS A 168 13.78 -13.36 22.85
C LYS A 168 14.07 -13.37 24.35
#